data_AF-A0A1I7FKY3-F1
#
_entry.id   AF-A0A1I7FKY3-F1
#
_cell.length_a   1.000
_cell.length_b   1.000
_cell.length_c   1.000
_cell.angle_alpha   90.00
_cell.angle_beta   90.00
_cell.angle_gamma   90.00
#
_symmetry.space_group_name_H-M   'P 1'
#
loop_
_entity.id
_entity.type
_entity.pdbx_description
1 polymer ?
#
loop_
_entity_poly.entity_id
_entity_poly.type
_entity_poly.pdbx_seq_one_letter_code
_entity_poly.pdbx_strand_id
1 'polypeptide(L)'
;MNTSTITKLKEHSEKKQRPKGQKKKNKPAANPQKPGEADPQEEGLYAQVRQDEALRAYHTARLLETPGYGHLGEGGAGEMVEQMLRLSTLLYEMLLEERKEAIHER
;
A
#
# COMPACT_ATOMS: atom_id res chain seq x y z
N MET A 1 37.75 -26.79 -26.61
CA MET A 1 36.62 -27.74 -26.76
C MET A 1 37.06 -29.07 -26.18
N ASN A 2 36.35 -29.58 -25.17
CA ASN A 2 36.26 -31.00 -24.81
C ASN A 2 35.14 -31.16 -23.78
N THR A 3 34.08 -31.84 -24.20
CA THR A 3 32.91 -32.27 -23.45
C THR A 3 33.17 -33.64 -22.83
N SER A 4 32.74 -33.86 -21.59
CA SER A 4 32.32 -35.19 -21.12
C SER A 4 31.31 -35.08 -20.00
N THR A 5 30.16 -35.70 -20.27
CA THR A 5 28.94 -35.85 -19.49
C THR A 5 29.05 -37.10 -18.60
N ILE A 6 28.18 -37.21 -17.57
CA ILE A 6 27.42 -38.39 -17.08
C ILE A 6 27.43 -38.46 -15.53
N THR A 7 26.35 -38.06 -14.82
CA THR A 7 25.09 -38.77 -14.43
C THR A 7 25.22 -39.81 -13.31
N LYS A 8 24.21 -39.79 -12.40
CA LYS A 8 23.76 -40.80 -11.40
C LYS A 8 24.43 -40.65 -10.00
N LEU A 9 23.79 -40.86 -8.85
CA LEU A 9 22.53 -41.52 -8.50
C LEU A 9 22.10 -41.10 -7.07
N LYS A 10 20.82 -40.74 -6.93
CA LYS A 10 19.82 -41.05 -5.87
C LYS A 10 20.24 -41.63 -4.48
N GLU A 11 19.56 -41.05 -3.46
CA GLU A 11 18.92 -41.69 -2.27
C GLU A 11 19.86 -42.27 -1.18
N HIS A 12 19.58 -42.27 0.13
CA HIS A 12 18.34 -42.16 0.93
C HIS A 12 18.72 -41.99 2.43
N SER A 13 17.89 -41.27 3.21
CA SER A 13 17.63 -41.44 4.68
C SER A 13 18.79 -41.18 5.69
N GLU A 14 18.62 -40.75 6.94
CA GLU A 14 17.61 -41.07 7.97
C GLU A 14 17.60 -40.03 9.13
N LYS A 15 16.52 -40.07 9.90
CA LYS A 15 16.15 -39.21 11.06
C LYS A 15 17.17 -39.18 12.20
N LYS A 16 17.23 -38.06 12.97
CA LYS A 16 16.76 -37.99 14.39
C LYS A 16 16.98 -36.63 15.09
N GLN A 17 15.91 -36.21 15.78
CA GLN A 17 15.84 -35.54 17.09
C GLN A 17 16.02 -33.99 17.23
N ARG A 18 14.89 -33.38 17.62
CA ARG A 18 14.62 -32.05 18.23
C ARG A 18 15.37 -31.86 19.59
N PRO A 19 15.42 -30.68 20.29
CA PRO A 19 14.43 -29.58 20.28
C PRO A 19 14.88 -28.10 20.49
N LYS A 20 13.92 -27.21 20.20
CA LYS A 20 13.58 -25.90 20.81
C LYS A 20 14.63 -24.77 20.85
N GLY A 21 14.46 -23.84 19.91
CA GLY A 21 14.97 -22.48 20.02
C GLY A 21 14.29 -21.51 19.04
N GLN A 22 13.35 -20.73 19.56
CA GLN A 22 13.02 -19.35 19.14
C GLN A 22 12.29 -19.05 17.80
N LYS A 23 11.21 -18.27 18.02
CA LYS A 23 10.74 -17.09 17.27
C LYS A 23 9.83 -17.26 16.05
N LYS A 24 8.54 -17.03 16.35
CA LYS A 24 7.56 -16.18 15.66
C LYS A 24 7.54 -16.22 14.13
N LYS A 25 6.52 -16.86 13.57
CA LYS A 25 5.81 -16.37 12.38
C LYS A 25 4.31 -16.53 12.59
N ASN A 26 3.69 -15.57 13.28
CA ASN A 26 2.29 -15.26 13.02
C ASN A 26 2.27 -14.67 11.61
N LYS A 27 1.85 -15.47 10.63
CA LYS A 27 1.36 -14.91 9.37
C LYS A 27 0.08 -14.14 9.73
N PRO A 28 -0.05 -12.83 9.47
CA PRO A 28 -1.37 -12.23 9.47
C PRO A 28 -2.16 -12.94 8.37
N ALA A 29 -3.33 -13.46 8.73
CA ALA A 29 -4.30 -13.89 7.74
C ALA A 29 -4.60 -12.66 6.86
N ALA A 30 -4.33 -12.77 5.56
CA ALA A 30 -4.88 -11.85 4.59
C ALA A 30 -6.40 -11.96 4.73
N ASN A 31 -7.03 -10.96 5.33
CA ASN A 31 -8.46 -10.84 5.35
C ASN A 31 -8.85 -10.42 3.91
N PRO A 32 -9.51 -11.27 3.11
CA PRO A 32 -9.94 -10.85 1.79
C PRO A 32 -11.04 -9.82 2.00
N GLN A 33 -10.73 -8.54 1.81
CA GLN A 33 -11.75 -7.50 1.70
C GLN A 33 -12.71 -7.93 0.59
N LYS A 34 -13.95 -8.23 0.99
CA LYS A 34 -15.05 -8.48 0.06
C LYS A 34 -15.25 -7.23 -0.79
N PRO A 35 -15.33 -7.33 -2.12
CA PRO A 35 -15.70 -6.20 -2.95
C PRO A 35 -17.18 -5.89 -2.71
N GLY A 36 -17.47 -4.72 -2.13
CA GLY A 36 -18.84 -4.21 -2.01
C GLY A 36 -19.30 -3.75 -0.62
N GLU A 37 -18.44 -3.79 0.39
CA GLU A 37 -18.72 -3.09 1.65
C GLU A 37 -18.18 -1.66 1.50
N ALA A 38 -19.07 -0.69 1.31
CA ALA A 38 -18.68 0.72 1.37
C ALA A 38 -18.11 0.95 2.77
N ASP A 39 -16.81 1.18 2.85
CA ASP A 39 -16.13 1.50 4.09
C ASP A 39 -16.82 2.77 4.65
N PRO A 40 -17.39 2.76 5.87
CA PRO A 40 -18.02 3.94 6.45
C PRO A 40 -17.06 5.13 6.63
N GLN A 41 -15.78 4.97 6.26
CA GLN A 41 -14.77 6.02 6.13
C GLN A 41 -14.68 6.67 4.74
N GLU A 42 -15.57 6.34 3.80
CA GLU A 42 -15.66 6.97 2.47
C GLU A 42 -16.76 8.04 2.34
N GLU A 43 -17.26 8.59 3.45
CA GLU A 43 -18.07 9.81 3.42
C GLU A 43 -17.16 11.04 3.56
N GLY A 44 -17.35 12.08 2.72
CA GLY A 44 -16.60 13.34 2.79
C GLY A 44 -16.02 13.84 1.47
N LEU A 45 -15.23 14.93 1.52
CA LEU A 45 -14.59 15.57 0.38
C LEU A 45 -13.71 14.59 -0.42
N TYR A 46 -13.09 13.62 0.26
CA TYR A 46 -12.28 12.60 -0.38
C TYR A 46 -13.06 11.79 -1.42
N ALA A 47 -14.33 11.43 -1.17
CA ALA A 47 -15.12 10.64 -2.10
C ALA A 47 -15.39 11.37 -3.42
N GLN A 48 -15.48 12.70 -3.37
CA GLN A 48 -15.63 13.55 -4.55
C GLN A 48 -14.31 13.61 -5.33
N VAL A 49 -13.20 13.83 -4.62
CA VAL A 49 -11.85 13.92 -5.22
C VAL A 49 -11.38 12.59 -5.80
N ARG A 50 -11.75 11.46 -5.18
CA ARG A 50 -11.37 10.11 -5.64
C ARG A 50 -11.94 9.78 -7.03
N GLN A 51 -12.97 10.47 -7.50
CA GLN A 51 -13.49 10.21 -8.85
C GLN A 51 -12.68 10.92 -9.94
N ASP A 52 -11.79 11.84 -9.57
CA ASP A 52 -10.97 12.59 -10.51
C ASP A 52 -9.71 11.79 -10.90
N GLU A 53 -9.84 10.99 -11.96
CA GLU A 53 -8.74 10.24 -12.55
C GLU A 53 -7.65 11.15 -13.14
N ALA A 54 -8.02 12.30 -13.68
CA ALA A 54 -7.07 13.24 -14.29
C ALA A 54 -6.17 13.87 -13.22
N LEU A 55 -6.76 14.26 -12.08
CA LEU A 55 -6.03 14.76 -10.93
C LEU A 55 -5.03 13.72 -10.41
N ARG A 56 -5.45 12.46 -10.25
CA ARG A 56 -4.54 11.38 -9.84
C ARG A 56 -3.40 11.19 -10.82
N ALA A 57 -3.70 11.05 -12.11
CA ALA A 57 -2.69 10.85 -13.14
C ALA A 57 -1.68 12.00 -13.17
N TYR A 58 -2.15 13.24 -13.05
CA TYR A 58 -1.29 14.42 -12.96
C TYR A 58 -0.34 14.36 -11.77
N HIS A 59 -0.85 14.08 -10.57
CA HIS A 59 -0.02 14.02 -9.37
C HIS A 59 0.93 12.83 -9.36
N THR A 60 0.53 11.68 -9.91
CA THR A 60 1.40 10.51 -10.08
C THR A 60 2.56 10.81 -11.03
N ALA A 61 2.28 11.47 -12.16
CA ALA A 61 3.34 11.89 -13.09
C ALA A 61 4.32 12.87 -12.43
N ARG A 62 3.79 13.89 -11.73
CA ARG A 62 4.62 14.85 -10.98
C ARG A 62 5.49 14.19 -9.91
N LEU A 63 4.95 13.21 -9.22
CA LEU A 63 5.68 12.48 -8.20
C LEU A 63 6.84 11.68 -8.82
N LEU A 64 6.62 11.02 -9.95
CA LEU A 64 7.66 10.27 -10.65
C LEU A 64 8.74 11.17 -11.27
N GLU A 65 8.39 12.40 -11.67
CA GLU A 65 9.35 13.43 -12.07
C GLU A 65 10.22 13.93 -10.91
N THR A 66 9.78 13.73 -9.66
CA THR A 66 10.49 14.23 -8.48
C THR A 66 11.74 13.38 -8.22
N PRO A 67 12.93 13.99 -8.12
CA PRO A 67 14.17 13.26 -7.82
C PRO A 67 14.03 12.42 -6.54
N GLY A 68 14.44 11.15 -6.63
CA GLY A 68 14.34 10.20 -5.51
C GLY A 68 13.11 9.30 -5.54
N TYR A 69 12.07 9.61 -6.34
CA TYR A 69 10.82 8.83 -6.39
C TYR A 69 10.67 7.92 -7.61
N GLY A 70 11.57 7.99 -8.59
CA GLY A 70 11.52 7.15 -9.80
C GLY A 70 11.56 5.64 -9.55
N HIS A 71 11.93 5.19 -8.34
CA HIS A 71 11.96 3.78 -7.95
C HIS A 71 10.59 3.18 -7.62
N LEU A 72 9.55 4.01 -7.42
CA LEU A 72 8.22 3.55 -6.99
C LEU A 72 7.41 2.88 -8.12
N GLY A 73 7.72 3.19 -9.37
CA GLY A 73 6.87 2.83 -10.52
C GLY A 73 5.48 3.48 -10.46
N GLU A 74 4.69 3.36 -11.53
CA GLU A 74 3.37 4.01 -11.62
C GLU A 74 2.38 3.50 -10.56
N GLY A 75 2.35 2.19 -10.29
CA GLY A 75 1.46 1.61 -9.28
C GLY A 75 1.75 2.11 -7.87
N GLY A 76 3.02 2.06 -7.45
CA GLY A 76 3.42 2.53 -6.12
C GLY A 76 3.27 4.05 -5.95
N ALA A 77 3.56 4.82 -7.00
CA ALA A 77 3.32 6.26 -7.01
C ALA A 77 1.82 6.58 -6.97
N GLY A 78 0.98 5.81 -7.65
CA GLY A 78 -0.48 5.93 -7.63
C GLY A 78 -1.07 5.70 -6.25
N GLU A 79 -0.67 4.62 -5.57
CA GLU A 79 -1.10 4.34 -4.19
C GLU A 79 -0.68 5.45 -3.23
N MET A 80 0.56 5.96 -3.35
CA MET A 80 1.04 7.04 -2.50
C MET A 80 0.26 8.35 -2.72
N VAL A 81 -0.05 8.67 -3.99
CA VAL A 81 -0.89 9.83 -4.33
C VAL A 81 -2.30 9.66 -3.76
N GLU A 82 -2.88 8.46 -3.82
CA GLU A 82 -4.20 8.17 -3.23
C GLU A 82 -4.22 8.45 -1.72
N GLN A 83 -3.20 7.98 -0.99
CA GLN A 83 -3.06 8.26 0.44
C GLN A 83 -2.86 9.75 0.73
N MET A 84 -2.06 10.45 -0.08
CA MET A 84 -1.85 11.90 0.08
C MET A 84 -3.13 12.69 -0.17
N LEU A 85 -3.92 12.33 -1.18
CA LEU A 85 -5.21 12.96 -1.45
C LEU A 85 -6.15 12.77 -0.26
N ARG A 86 -6.25 11.54 0.27
CA ARG A 86 -7.08 11.24 1.45
C ARG A 86 -6.71 12.07 2.67
N LEU A 87 -5.41 12.17 2.96
CA LEU A 87 -4.92 12.96 4.09
C LEU A 87 -5.18 14.46 3.88
N SER A 88 -4.94 14.97 2.67
CA SER A 88 -5.09 16.39 2.35
C SER A 88 -6.55 16.84 2.45
N THR A 89 -7.49 16.02 1.98
CA THR A 89 -8.92 16.30 2.12
C THR A 89 -9.36 16.29 3.57
N LEU A 90 -8.87 15.35 4.38
CA LEU A 90 -9.18 15.30 5.81
C LEU A 90 -8.70 16.55 6.54
N LEU A 91 -7.46 16.97 6.31
CA LEU A 91 -6.90 18.18 6.93
C LEU A 91 -7.67 19.43 6.52
N TYR A 92 -8.10 19.50 5.25
CA TYR A 92 -8.90 20.61 4.77
C TYR A 92 -10.29 20.65 5.43
N GLU A 93 -10.94 19.49 5.60
CA GLU A 93 -12.22 19.40 6.31
C GLU A 93 -12.10 19.84 7.77
N MET A 94 -11.06 19.40 8.48
CA MET A 94 -10.78 19.85 9.86
C MET A 94 -10.59 21.37 9.94
N LEU A 95 -9.82 21.97 9.02
CA LEU A 95 -9.63 23.42 8.98
C LEU A 95 -10.93 24.19 8.69
N LEU A 96 -11.82 23.61 7.87
CA LEU A 96 -13.14 24.19 7.62
C LEU A 96 -14.04 24.14 8.86
N GLU A 97 -13.96 23.06 9.65
CA GLU A 97 -14.69 22.92 10.91
C GLU A 97 -14.19 23.93 11.96
N GLU A 98 -12.88 24.02 12.19
CA GLU A 98 -12.29 25.01 13.10
C GLU A 98 -12.71 26.44 12.75
N ARG A 99 -12.74 26.77 11.45
CA ARG A 99 -13.18 28.09 10.98
C ARG A 99 -14.68 28.34 11.26
N LYS A 100 -15.53 27.32 11.14
CA LYS A 100 -16.98 27.46 11.43
C LYS A 100 -17.22 27.68 12.92
N GLU A 101 -16.51 26.95 13.76
CA GLU A 101 -16.58 27.10 15.23
C GLU A 101 -16.13 28.50 15.66
N ALA A 102 -15.00 28.99 15.13
CA ALA A 102 -14.49 30.33 15.44
C ALA A 102 -15.43 31.48 15.00
N ILE A 103 -16.30 31.25 14.01
CA ILE A 103 -17.32 32.21 13.58
C ILE A 103 -18.54 32.18 14.51
N HIS A 104 -18.89 31.02 15.08
CA HIS A 104 -20.05 30.87 15.97
C HIS A 104 -19.79 31.31 17.42
N GLU A 105 -18.52 31.44 17.83
CA GLU A 105 -18.13 31.99 19.15
C GLU A 105 -18.07 33.54 19.20
N ARG A 106 -18.42 34.26 18.12
CA ARG A 106 -18.46 35.73 18.06
C ARG A 106 -19.89 36.26 17.93
#